data_AF-A0A564G7A1-F1
#
_entry.id   AF-A0A564G7A1-F1
#
_cell.length_a   1.000
_cell.length_b   1.000
_cell.length_c   1.000
_cell.angle_alpha   90.00
_cell.angle_beta   90.00
_cell.angle_gamma   90.00
#
_symmetry.space_group_name_H-M   'P 1'
#
loop_
_entity.id
_entity.type
_entity.pdbx_description
1 polymer ?
#
loop_
_entity_poly.entity_id
_entity_poly.type
_entity_poly.pdbx_seq_one_letter_code
_entity_poly.pdbx_strand_id
1 'polypeptide(L)'
;MERLCDIRSRRLIISCSPCRRLGSYCLDRLRQRFGEHASLYEVYVRLTQTCRYQYEVGARQPNQYGRACRAQVDTDDTARSGALPSRT
;
A
#
# COMPACT_ATOMS: atom_id res chain seq x y z
N MET A 1 1.13 -13.93 -1.19
CA MET A 1 1.32 -12.46 -1.17
C MET A 1 0.64 -11.91 -2.41
N GLU A 2 -0.20 -10.90 -2.26
CA GLU A 2 -0.88 -10.24 -3.39
C GLU A 2 0.12 -9.48 -4.29
N ARG A 3 -0.08 -9.55 -5.61
CA ARG A 3 0.73 -8.86 -6.62
C ARG A 3 -0.04 -7.71 -7.26
N LEU A 4 0.69 -6.80 -7.92
CA LEU A 4 0.08 -5.67 -8.63
C LEU A 4 -0.90 -6.08 -9.74
N CYS A 5 -0.72 -7.25 -10.36
CA CYS A 5 -1.62 -7.80 -11.36
C CYS A 5 -2.95 -8.28 -10.79
N ASP A 6 -2.98 -8.73 -9.53
CA ASP A 6 -4.19 -9.27 -8.89
C ASP A 6 -5.20 -8.17 -8.51
N ILE A 7 -4.73 -6.92 -8.44
CA ILE A 7 -5.54 -5.76 -8.05
C ILE A 7 -6.25 -5.21 -9.28
N ARG A 8 -7.59 -5.14 -9.21
CA ARG A 8 -8.44 -4.61 -10.29
C ARG A 8 -8.70 -3.10 -10.18
N SER A 9 -8.32 -2.49 -9.07
CA SER A 9 -8.53 -1.07 -8.80
C SER A 9 -7.67 -0.19 -9.72
N ARG A 10 -8.10 1.04 -10.00
CA ARG A 10 -7.35 1.93 -10.91
C ARG A 10 -6.21 2.65 -10.21
N ARG A 11 -6.37 2.92 -8.90
CA ARG A 11 -5.37 3.61 -8.08
C ARG A 11 -5.17 2.91 -6.75
N LEU A 12 -3.96 3.05 -6.22
CA LEU A 12 -3.56 2.60 -4.90
C LEU A 12 -3.30 3.85 -4.06
N ILE A 13 -3.99 3.95 -2.93
CA ILE A 13 -3.92 5.05 -2.00
C ILE A 13 -3.08 4.58 -0.81
N ILE A 14 -2.02 5.31 -0.51
CA ILE A 14 -1.24 5.11 0.71
C ILE A 14 -1.48 6.29 1.61
N SER A 15 -2.05 6.03 2.78
CA SER A 15 -2.25 7.01 3.83
C SER A 15 -1.40 6.60 5.04
N CYS A 16 -0.66 7.54 5.60
CA CYS A 16 0.18 7.28 6.78
C CYS A 16 -0.07 8.38 7.80
N SER A 17 -0.88 8.09 8.81
CA SER A 17 -1.18 9.02 9.90
C SER A 17 0.07 9.56 10.61
N PRO A 18 1.11 8.77 10.95
CA PRO A 18 2.24 9.30 11.72
C PRO A 18 3.12 10.28 10.94
N CYS A 19 3.35 10.08 9.63
CA CYS A 19 4.08 11.06 8.81
C CYS A 19 3.17 11.99 7.99
N ARG A 20 1.84 11.91 8.22
CA ARG A 20 0.77 12.60 7.46
C ARG A 20 0.90 12.47 5.94
N ARG A 21 1.49 11.38 5.46
CA ARG A 21 1.65 11.16 4.02
C ARG A 21 0.34 10.66 3.45
N LEU A 22 -0.12 11.31 2.38
CA LEU A 22 -1.19 10.83 1.54
C LEU A 22 -0.68 10.79 0.10
N GLY A 23 -0.70 9.63 -0.53
CA GLY A 23 -0.29 9.46 -1.91
C GLY A 23 -1.28 8.58 -2.67
N SER A 24 -1.80 9.09 -3.79
CA SER A 24 -2.59 8.31 -4.73
C SER A 24 -1.71 7.96 -5.93
N TYR A 25 -1.54 6.67 -6.19
CA TYR A 25 -0.67 6.15 -7.25
C TYR A 25 -1.51 5.38 -8.25
N CYS A 26 -1.39 5.71 -9.54
CA CYS A 26 -2.03 4.93 -10.59
C CYS A 26 -1.37 3.55 -10.69
N LEU A 27 -2.16 2.48 -10.63
CA LEU A 27 -1.61 1.12 -10.72
C LEU A 27 -0.90 0.86 -12.04
N ASP A 28 -1.40 1.42 -13.14
CA ASP A 28 -0.76 1.29 -14.45
C ASP A 28 0.69 1.83 -14.44
N ARG A 29 0.91 3.01 -13.85
CA ARG A 29 2.25 3.57 -13.66
C ARG A 29 3.10 2.74 -12.69
N LEU A 30 2.49 2.16 -11.66
CA LEU A 30 3.21 1.28 -10.73
C LEU A 30 3.64 -0.03 -11.43
N ARG A 31 2.80 -0.60 -12.28
CA ARG A 31 3.12 -1.78 -13.11
C ARG A 31 4.24 -1.48 -14.09
N GLN A 32 4.22 -0.31 -14.76
CA GLN A 32 5.31 0.11 -15.64
C GLN A 32 6.63 0.30 -14.89
N ARG A 33 6.58 0.79 -13.64
CA ARG A 33 7.79 1.12 -12.86
C ARG A 33 8.39 -0.07 -12.11
N PHE A 34 7.55 -0.93 -11.54
CA PHE A 34 7.97 -2.05 -10.69
C PHE A 34 7.83 -3.42 -11.37
N GLY A 35 7.11 -3.49 -12.48
CA GLY A 35 6.73 -4.73 -13.13
C GLY A 35 5.34 -5.18 -12.73
N GLU A 36 4.65 -5.86 -13.65
CA GLU A 36 3.28 -6.34 -13.44
C GLU A 36 3.18 -7.38 -12.30
N HIS A 37 4.22 -8.20 -12.13
CA HIS A 37 4.28 -9.24 -11.12
C HIS A 37 4.93 -8.81 -9.80
N ALA A 38 5.28 -7.53 -9.65
CA ALA A 38 5.87 -7.07 -8.39
C ALA A 38 4.87 -7.22 -7.23
N SER A 39 5.43 -7.61 -6.08
CA SER A 39 4.64 -7.87 -4.88
C SER A 39 4.14 -6.55 -4.30
N LEU A 40 2.88 -6.51 -3.86
CA LEU A 40 2.34 -5.33 -3.19
C LEU A 40 3.18 -4.90 -1.99
N TYR A 41 3.76 -5.87 -1.29
CA TYR A 41 4.66 -5.63 -0.17
C TYR A 41 5.92 -4.87 -0.61
N GLU A 42 6.57 -5.27 -1.70
CA GLU A 42 7.77 -4.58 -2.20
C GLU A 42 7.45 -3.15 -2.65
N VAL A 43 6.32 -2.98 -3.35
CA VAL A 43 5.83 -1.67 -3.79
C VAL A 43 5.55 -0.80 -2.57
N TYR A 44 4.89 -1.34 -1.55
CA TYR A 44 4.62 -0.65 -0.29
C TYR A 44 5.91 -0.23 0.41
N VAL A 45 6.88 -1.13 0.54
CA VAL A 45 8.19 -0.83 1.15
C VAL A 45 8.88 0.29 0.36
N ARG A 46 8.91 0.21 -0.97
CA ARG A 46 9.52 1.24 -1.84
C ARG A 46 8.81 2.58 -1.77
N LEU A 47 7.48 2.59 -1.66
CA LEU A 47 6.71 3.83 -1.52
C LEU A 47 6.88 4.44 -0.13
N THR A 48 6.95 3.62 0.91
CA THR A 48 7.13 4.06 2.31
C THR A 48 8.59 4.22 2.72
N GLN A 49 9.55 4.05 1.80
CA GLN A 49 11.00 4.17 2.05
C GLN A 49 11.42 5.52 2.67
N THR A 50 10.69 6.58 2.38
CA THR A 50 10.96 7.92 2.91
C THR A 50 10.24 8.20 4.24
N CYS A 51 9.47 7.24 4.76
CA CYS A 51 8.76 7.42 6.03
C CYS A 51 9.77 7.25 7.18
N ARG A 52 9.96 8.32 7.97
CA ARG A 52 10.83 8.29 9.15
C ARG A 52 10.41 7.24 10.21
N TYR A 53 9.15 6.80 10.17
CA TYR A 53 8.62 5.75 11.05
C TYR A 53 8.77 4.34 10.46
N GLN A 54 9.39 4.18 9.28
CA GLN A 54 9.72 2.87 8.73
C GLN A 54 10.87 2.21 9.48
N TYR A 55 11.70 2.99 10.17
CA TYR A 55 12.74 2.49 11.05
C TYR A 55 12.66 3.32 12.33
N GLU A 56 12.28 2.72 13.46
CA GLU A 56 12.52 3.37 14.74
C GLU A 56 14.03 3.63 14.85
N VAL A 57 14.41 4.89 15.12
CA VAL A 57 15.80 5.28 15.29
C VAL A 57 16.32 4.56 16.55
N GLY A 58 16.98 3.41 16.37
CA GLY A 58 17.51 2.57 17.45
C GLY A 58 16.80 1.24 17.70
N ALA A 59 15.73 0.89 16.96
CA ALA A 59 15.08 -0.42 17.14
C ALA A 59 15.74 -1.52 16.29
N ARG A 60 15.74 -2.74 16.85
CA ARG A 60 16.14 -3.98 16.17
C ARG A 60 15.35 -4.08 14.85
N GLN A 61 16.04 -4.38 13.75
CA GLN A 61 15.39 -4.52 12.44
C GLN A 61 14.11 -5.34 12.60
N PRO A 62 12.95 -4.84 12.13
CA PRO A 62 11.74 -5.65 12.18
C PRO A 62 12.03 -6.97 11.46
N ASN A 63 11.49 -8.08 11.98
CA ASN A 63 11.57 -9.39 11.33
C ASN A 63 11.30 -9.23 9.82
N GLN A 64 11.82 -10.12 8.97
CA GLN A 64 11.74 -10.02 7.50
C GLN A 64 10.33 -9.79 6.90
N TYR A 65 9.28 -9.89 7.70
CA TYR A 65 7.87 -9.66 7.37
C TYR A 65 7.20 -8.49 8.13
N GLY A 66 7.91 -7.82 9.04
CA GLY A 66 7.39 -6.78 9.91
C GLY A 66 7.31 -5.43 9.21
N ARG A 67 6.09 -4.95 8.97
CA ARG A 67 5.85 -3.57 8.52
C ARG A 67 6.09 -2.62 9.69
N ALA A 68 7.22 -1.92 9.72
CA ALA A 68 7.45 -0.86 10.69
C ALA A 68 6.67 0.42 10.36
N CYS A 69 6.44 0.70 9.07
CA CYS A 69 5.56 1.79 8.66
C CYS A 69 4.10 1.46 8.96
N ARG A 70 3.41 2.31 9.72
CA ARG A 70 1.96 2.23 10.00
C ARG A 70 1.09 2.83 8.88
N ALA A 71 1.58 2.84 7.65
CA ALA A 71 0.77 3.32 6.53
C ALA A 71 -0.32 2.30 6.18
N GLN A 72 -1.52 2.78 5.98
CA GLN A 72 -2.63 2.03 5.43
C GLN A 72 -2.53 2.05 3.90
N VAL A 73 -2.79 0.90 3.31
CA VAL A 73 -2.88 0.73 1.86
C VAL A 73 -4.34 0.51 1.54
N ASP A 74 -4.93 1.50 0.92
CA ASP A 74 -6.26 1.45 0.35
C ASP A 74 -6.13 1.34 -1.16
N THR A 75 -7.17 0.83 -1.81
CA THR A 75 -7.29 0.95 -3.26
C THR A 75 -8.50 1.80 -3.57
N ASP A 76 -8.35 2.69 -4.55
CA ASP A 76 -9.46 3.44 -5.11
C ASP A 76 -10.27 2.45 -5.97
N ASP A 77 -11.02 1.62 -5.27
CA ASP A 77 -12.08 0.81 -5.84
C ASP A 77 -13.35 1.63 -5.68
N THR A 78 -13.52 2.64 -6.54
CA THR A 78 -14.81 3.34 -6.69
C THR A 78 -15.89 2.41 -7.28
N ALA A 79 -15.74 1.09 -7.11
CA ALA A 79 -16.57 0.08 -7.72
C ALA A 79 -16.89 -1.14 -6.83
N ARG A 80 -16.77 -1.12 -5.48
CA ARG A 80 -17.39 -2.14 -4.61
C ARG A 80 -17.28 -2.04 -3.09
N SER A 81 -16.67 -1.04 -2.47
CA SER A 81 -16.67 -0.95 -1.00
C SER A 81 -17.88 -0.19 -0.43
N GLY A 82 -19.09 -0.41 -0.97
CA GLY A 82 -20.25 0.41 -0.61
C GLY A 82 -21.66 -0.18 -0.77
N ALA A 83 -21.85 -1.49 -0.99
CA ALA A 83 -23.20 -2.04 -1.00
C ALA A 83 -23.25 -3.52 -0.61
N LEU A 84 -23.18 -3.79 0.70
CA LEU A 84 -23.94 -4.91 1.24
C LEU A 84 -25.40 -4.42 1.34
N PRO A 85 -26.36 -4.92 0.54
CA PRO A 85 -27.75 -4.71 0.86
C PRO A 85 -28.03 -5.50 2.14
N SER A 86 -28.21 -4.79 3.25
CA SER A 86 -28.83 -5.33 4.45
C SER A 86 -30.21 -5.88 4.04
N ARG A 87 -30.31 -7.20 3.96
CA ARG A 87 -31.58 -7.91 3.73
C ARG A 87 -32.31 -7.96 5.07
N THR A 88 -33.42 -7.22 5.16
CA THR A 88 -34.46 -7.41 6.18
C THR A 88 -35.27 -8.66 5.86
#